data_AF-A0A7Y9EXM0-F1
#
_entry.id   AF-A0A7Y9EXM0-F1
#
_cell.length_a   1.000
_cell.length_b   1.000
_cell.length_c   1.000
_cell.angle_alpha   90.00
_cell.angle_beta   90.00
_cell.angle_gamma   90.00
#
_symmetry.space_group_name_H-M   'P 1'
#
loop_
_entity.id
_entity.type
_entity.pdbx_description
1 polymer ?
#
loop_
_entity_poly.entity_id
_entity_poly.type
_entity_poly.pdbx_seq_one_letter_code
_entity_poly.pdbx_strand_id
1 'polypeptide(L)'
;MRTTTTDSRPAGAGVTGVTGAPEGLAEQVPGLWPWLYRCAYLLTGNHADAEDLAQQTLLQACRSWSRVSRAEQPQAYLRRILTNQHLSSRRPRSRRLELLTEAPPEPRSPAPAGPEDRLSLWPHVASLPPRQRAVIVLRYYEQLTEREIADVLGCSTGNVKSTAHRALRALRATVGAEADQEESR
;
A
#
# COMPACT_ATOMS: atom_id res chain seq x y z
N MET A 1 -3.66 -60.73 -13.79
CA MET A 1 -4.35 -60.51 -12.51
C MET A 1 -3.53 -59.55 -11.66
N ARG A 2 -3.70 -58.23 -11.86
CA ARG A 2 -3.19 -57.15 -11.00
C ARG A 2 -4.19 -56.00 -11.07
N THR A 3 -4.45 -55.42 -9.92
CA THR A 3 -5.63 -54.67 -9.49
C THR A 3 -5.71 -53.26 -10.07
N THR A 4 -6.91 -52.87 -10.50
CA THR A 4 -7.35 -51.50 -10.75
C THR A 4 -7.34 -50.71 -9.44
N THR A 5 -6.57 -49.62 -9.35
CA THR A 5 -6.75 -48.60 -8.31
C THR A 5 -7.20 -47.32 -8.98
N THR A 6 -8.50 -47.08 -8.84
CA THR A 6 -9.19 -45.81 -9.02
C THR A 6 -8.58 -44.79 -8.05
N ASP A 7 -7.99 -43.72 -8.54
CA ASP A 7 -7.73 -42.54 -7.73
C ASP A 7 -8.72 -41.43 -8.11
N SER A 8 -9.51 -41.07 -7.11
CA SER A 8 -10.64 -40.15 -7.16
C SER A 8 -10.13 -38.72 -7.07
N ARG A 9 -10.30 -37.98 -8.17
CA ARG A 9 -10.19 -36.52 -8.21
C ARG A 9 -11.35 -35.93 -7.38
N PRO A 10 -11.13 -35.21 -6.27
CA PRO A 10 -12.23 -34.56 -5.60
C PRO A 10 -12.77 -33.43 -6.48
N ALA A 11 -14.05 -33.56 -6.77
CA ALA A 11 -14.89 -32.62 -7.49
C ALA A 11 -14.85 -31.23 -6.85
N GLY A 12 -14.99 -30.22 -7.70
CA GLY A 12 -15.00 -28.81 -7.33
C GLY A 12 -15.93 -28.52 -6.15
N ALA A 13 -15.33 -28.01 -5.08
CA ALA A 13 -16.05 -27.36 -3.99
C ALA A 13 -16.78 -26.15 -4.58
N GLY A 14 -18.11 -26.18 -4.49
CA GLY A 14 -19.02 -25.17 -5.00
C GLY A 14 -18.63 -23.77 -4.56
N VAL A 15 -18.68 -22.86 -5.53
CA VAL A 15 -18.75 -21.42 -5.28
C VAL A 15 -20.14 -21.15 -4.71
N THR A 16 -20.32 -21.35 -3.41
CA THR A 16 -21.47 -20.82 -2.69
C THR A 16 -21.27 -19.32 -2.58
N GLY A 17 -22.13 -18.58 -3.29
CA GLY A 17 -22.27 -17.14 -3.13
C GLY A 17 -22.63 -16.83 -1.68
N VAL A 18 -21.66 -16.38 -0.91
CA VAL A 18 -21.93 -15.62 0.31
C VAL A 18 -22.04 -14.17 -0.11
N THR A 19 -23.22 -13.79 -0.59
CA THR A 19 -23.62 -12.39 -0.77
C THR A 19 -24.01 -11.85 0.60
N GLY A 20 -23.01 -11.74 1.48
CA GLY A 20 -23.14 -11.23 2.82
C GLY A 20 -21.75 -10.85 3.31
N ALA A 21 -21.57 -9.59 3.73
CA ALA A 21 -20.35 -9.20 4.42
C ALA A 21 -20.12 -10.17 5.60
N PRO A 22 -18.89 -10.69 5.79
CA PRO A 22 -18.63 -11.59 6.91
C PRO A 22 -18.94 -10.88 8.23
N GLU A 23 -19.47 -11.63 9.19
CA GLU A 23 -19.97 -11.09 10.46
C GLU A 23 -18.91 -10.25 11.19
N GLY A 24 -19.32 -9.08 11.72
CA GLY A 24 -18.44 -8.12 12.40
C GLY A 24 -17.59 -7.22 11.48
N LEU A 25 -17.56 -7.45 10.16
CA LEU A 25 -16.83 -6.59 9.23
C LEU A 25 -17.40 -5.17 9.18
N ALA A 26 -18.72 -5.06 8.95
CA ALA A 26 -19.37 -3.76 8.77
C ALA A 26 -19.22 -2.85 10.01
N GLU A 27 -19.11 -3.45 11.20
CA GLU A 27 -18.89 -2.74 12.46
C GLU A 27 -17.44 -2.24 12.60
N GLN A 28 -16.46 -3.01 12.14
CA GLN A 28 -15.04 -2.65 12.25
C GLN A 28 -14.56 -1.70 11.15
N VAL A 29 -15.16 -1.75 9.95
CA VAL A 29 -14.75 -0.93 8.80
C VAL A 29 -14.73 0.58 9.10
N PRO A 30 -15.77 1.18 9.73
CA PRO A 30 -15.76 2.60 10.06
C PRO A 30 -14.55 3.03 10.90
N GLY A 31 -14.10 2.18 11.84
CA GLY A 31 -12.90 2.45 12.65
C GLY A 31 -11.58 2.30 11.89
N LEU A 32 -11.54 1.44 10.87
CA LEU A 32 -10.34 1.17 10.07
C LEU A 32 -10.20 2.14 8.89
N TRP A 33 -11.30 2.67 8.37
CA TRP A 33 -11.34 3.46 7.15
C TRP A 33 -10.44 4.71 7.18
N PRO A 34 -10.47 5.58 8.20
CA PRO A 34 -9.65 6.79 8.20
C PRO A 34 -8.15 6.49 8.13
N TRP A 35 -7.69 5.48 8.86
CA TRP A 35 -6.29 5.04 8.84
C TRP A 35 -5.93 4.44 7.46
N LEU A 36 -6.78 3.56 6.93
CA LEU A 36 -6.53 2.88 5.67
C LEU A 36 -6.49 3.87 4.50
N TYR A 37 -7.47 4.76 4.43
CA TYR A 37 -7.54 5.81 3.42
C TYR A 37 -6.32 6.73 3.48
N ARG A 38 -5.92 7.16 4.67
CA ARG A 38 -4.75 8.02 4.83
C ARG A 38 -3.47 7.30 4.41
N CYS A 39 -3.28 6.04 4.78
CA CYS A 39 -2.15 5.24 4.29
C CYS A 39 -2.18 5.10 2.76
N ALA A 40 -3.35 4.83 2.18
CA ALA A 40 -3.50 4.70 0.74
C ALA A 40 -3.14 6.01 0.03
N TYR A 41 -3.62 7.15 0.53
CA TYR A 41 -3.27 8.48 0.04
C TYR A 41 -1.77 8.75 0.13
N LEU A 42 -1.14 8.34 1.22
CA LEU A 42 0.30 8.49 1.37
C LEU A 42 1.08 7.59 0.37
N LEU A 43 0.52 6.47 -0.03
CA LEU A 43 1.14 5.62 -1.05
C LEU A 43 0.87 6.15 -2.46
N THR A 44 -0.30 6.69 -2.75
CA THR A 44 -0.72 7.03 -4.12
C THR A 44 -0.42 8.48 -4.49
N GLY A 45 -0.58 9.42 -3.56
CA GLY A 45 -0.49 10.86 -3.80
C GLY A 45 -1.75 11.49 -4.43
N ASN A 46 -2.81 10.70 -4.67
CA ASN A 46 -4.06 11.14 -5.29
C ASN A 46 -5.26 10.54 -4.56
N HIS A 47 -6.33 11.33 -4.41
CA HIS A 47 -7.55 10.94 -3.69
C HIS A 47 -8.29 9.76 -4.34
N ALA A 48 -8.47 9.79 -5.67
CA ALA A 48 -9.18 8.72 -6.37
C ALA A 48 -8.41 7.39 -6.25
N ASP A 49 -7.11 7.38 -6.54
CA ASP A 49 -6.25 6.20 -6.37
C ASP A 49 -6.25 5.69 -4.92
N ALA A 50 -6.30 6.61 -3.94
CA ALA A 50 -6.29 6.26 -2.52
C ALA A 50 -7.59 5.55 -2.13
N GLU A 51 -8.72 6.10 -2.57
CA GLU A 51 -10.04 5.51 -2.34
C GLU A 51 -10.12 4.11 -2.97
N ASP A 52 -9.74 3.99 -4.24
CA ASP A 52 -9.72 2.72 -4.95
C ASP A 52 -8.83 1.68 -4.25
N LEU A 53 -7.62 2.08 -3.86
CA LEU A 53 -6.67 1.19 -3.18
C LEU A 53 -7.19 0.77 -1.80
N ALA A 54 -7.81 1.67 -1.04
CA ALA A 54 -8.41 1.36 0.25
C ALA A 54 -9.60 0.40 0.10
N GLN A 55 -10.50 0.66 -0.86
CA GLN A 55 -11.64 -0.21 -1.16
C GLN A 55 -11.18 -1.61 -1.61
N GLN A 56 -10.22 -1.69 -2.54
CA GLN A 56 -9.64 -2.98 -2.98
C GLN A 56 -8.96 -3.74 -1.85
N THR A 57 -8.35 -3.03 -0.90
CA THR A 57 -7.76 -3.63 0.29
C THR A 57 -8.82 -4.24 1.18
N LEU A 58 -9.91 -3.52 1.46
CA LEU A 58 -11.03 -4.05 2.24
C LEU A 58 -11.68 -5.23 1.53
N LEU A 59 -11.94 -5.15 0.22
CA LEU A 59 -12.50 -6.27 -0.56
C LEU A 59 -11.65 -7.54 -0.44
N GLN A 60 -10.32 -7.40 -0.51
CA GLN A 60 -9.42 -8.54 -0.33
C GLN A 60 -9.37 -9.02 1.13
N ALA A 61 -9.48 -8.12 2.10
CA ALA A 61 -9.60 -8.46 3.51
C ALA A 61 -10.88 -9.25 3.81
N CYS A 62 -12.02 -8.89 3.18
CA CYS A 62 -13.28 -9.64 3.30
C CYS A 62 -13.10 -11.12 2.97
N ARG A 63 -12.36 -11.42 1.89
CA ARG A 63 -12.07 -12.81 1.45
C ARG A 63 -11.25 -13.61 2.45
N SER A 64 -10.60 -12.94 3.39
CA SER A 64 -9.78 -13.54 4.43
C SER A 64 -10.18 -13.09 5.84
N TRP A 65 -11.43 -12.62 6.01
CA TRP A 65 -11.89 -11.95 7.23
C TRP A 65 -11.74 -12.81 8.48
N SER A 66 -11.97 -14.12 8.37
CA SER A 66 -11.76 -15.06 9.48
C SER A 66 -10.33 -15.07 10.04
N ARG A 67 -9.33 -14.72 9.24
CA ARG A 67 -7.94 -14.54 9.70
C ARG A 67 -7.69 -13.14 10.23
N VAL A 68 -8.34 -12.13 9.64
CA VAL A 68 -8.19 -10.72 10.03
C VAL A 68 -8.83 -10.45 11.39
N SER A 69 -10.06 -10.92 11.60
CA SER A 69 -10.81 -10.68 12.84
C SER A 69 -10.25 -11.41 14.06
N ARG A 70 -9.48 -12.48 13.84
CA ARG A 70 -8.81 -13.26 14.89
C ARG A 70 -7.39 -12.81 15.16
N ALA A 71 -6.85 -11.88 14.36
CA ALA A 71 -5.51 -11.36 14.57
C ALA A 71 -5.53 -10.38 15.74
N GLU A 72 -4.49 -10.41 16.57
CA GLU A 72 -4.27 -9.40 17.61
C GLU A 72 -4.13 -7.99 17.02
N GLN A 73 -3.65 -7.90 15.77
CA GLN A 73 -3.44 -6.64 15.05
C GLN A 73 -3.98 -6.73 13.60
N PRO A 74 -5.28 -6.49 13.37
CA PRO A 74 -5.89 -6.47 12.03
C PRO A 74 -5.21 -5.50 11.07
N GLN A 75 -4.73 -4.36 11.60
CA GLN A 75 -4.02 -3.33 10.83
C GLN A 75 -2.74 -3.87 10.17
N ALA A 76 -1.99 -4.75 10.84
CA ALA A 76 -0.78 -5.33 10.25
C ALA A 76 -1.08 -6.13 8.97
N TYR A 77 -2.19 -6.86 8.98
CA TYR A 77 -2.64 -7.64 7.82
C TYR A 77 -3.14 -6.73 6.69
N LEU A 78 -3.96 -5.72 7.02
CA LEU A 78 -4.43 -4.72 6.05
C LEU A 78 -3.29 -3.95 5.41
N ARG A 79 -2.29 -3.54 6.21
CA ARG A 79 -1.09 -2.84 5.73
C ARG A 79 -0.31 -3.69 4.72
N ARG A 80 -0.19 -4.99 4.97
CA ARG A 80 0.43 -5.93 4.03
C ARG A 80 -0.36 -6.04 2.73
N ILE A 81 -1.69 -6.13 2.79
CA ILE A 81 -2.52 -6.15 1.58
C ILE A 81 -2.35 -4.84 0.80
N LEU A 82 -2.56 -3.71 1.47
CA LEU A 82 -2.47 -2.36 0.92
C LEU A 82 -1.14 -2.13 0.18
N THR A 83 -0.03 -2.41 0.85
CA THR A 83 1.31 -2.17 0.31
C THR A 83 1.61 -3.09 -0.87
N ASN A 84 1.19 -4.36 -0.79
CA ASN A 84 1.38 -5.30 -1.90
C ASN A 84 0.55 -4.93 -3.12
N GLN A 85 -0.70 -4.48 -2.94
CA GLN A 85 -1.55 -4.00 -4.03
C GLN A 85 -0.94 -2.76 -4.69
N HIS A 86 -0.53 -1.77 -3.90
CA HIS A 86 0.15 -0.56 -4.39
C HIS A 86 1.41 -0.88 -5.22
N LEU A 87 2.27 -1.77 -4.71
CA LEU A 87 3.50 -2.13 -5.42
C LEU A 87 3.23 -3.00 -6.65
N SER A 88 2.18 -3.81 -6.64
CA SER A 88 1.85 -4.69 -7.77
C SER A 88 1.22 -3.91 -8.92
N SER A 89 0.37 -2.92 -8.65
CA SER A 89 -0.23 -2.08 -9.70
C SER A 89 0.79 -1.20 -10.42
N ARG A 90 1.90 -0.85 -9.75
CA ARG A 90 2.96 0.01 -10.29
C ARG A 90 4.21 -0.74 -10.76
N ARG A 91 4.18 -2.08 -10.80
CA ARG A 91 5.22 -2.83 -11.50
C ARG A 91 5.06 -2.56 -13.00
N PRO A 92 6.10 -2.08 -13.70
CA PRO A 92 6.04 -1.94 -15.14
C PRO A 92 5.70 -3.31 -15.72
N ARG A 93 4.57 -3.36 -16.44
CA ARG A 93 4.09 -4.55 -17.13
C ARG A 93 5.08 -4.86 -18.25
N SER A 94 6.26 -5.42 -17.96
CA SER A 94 7.12 -6.02 -18.99
C SER A 94 6.54 -7.36 -19.53
N ARG A 95 5.20 -7.51 -19.43
CA ARG A 95 4.34 -8.40 -20.24
C ARG A 95 3.19 -7.66 -20.95
N ARG A 96 3.10 -6.33 -20.85
CA ARG A 96 2.24 -5.46 -21.64
C ARG A 96 2.85 -4.05 -21.59
N LEU A 97 3.78 -3.84 -22.52
CA LEU A 97 4.34 -2.55 -22.90
C LEU A 97 3.22 -1.51 -23.05
N GLU A 98 3.15 -0.54 -22.14
CA GLU A 98 2.79 0.85 -22.44
C GLU A 98 3.58 1.73 -21.47
N LEU A 99 4.56 2.45 -22.01
CA LEU A 99 5.22 3.56 -21.33
C LEU A 99 4.23 4.72 -21.33
N LEU A 100 3.55 4.98 -20.21
CA LEU A 100 3.01 6.29 -19.93
C LEU A 100 3.86 6.92 -18.84
N THR A 101 4.72 7.85 -19.25
CA THR A 101 5.25 8.88 -18.38
C THR A 101 4.16 9.94 -18.23
N GLU A 102 3.21 9.72 -17.34
CA GLU A 102 2.35 10.81 -16.86
C GLU A 102 3.05 11.48 -15.70
N ALA A 103 3.39 12.76 -15.89
CA ALA A 103 3.66 13.65 -14.77
C ALA A 103 2.40 13.69 -13.88
N PRO A 104 2.54 13.68 -12.54
CA PRO A 104 1.38 13.69 -11.65
C PRO A 104 0.56 14.98 -11.87
N PRO A 105 -0.79 14.91 -11.93
CA PRO A 105 -1.63 16.10 -11.91
C PRO A 105 -1.50 16.84 -10.57
N GLU A 106 -1.62 18.17 -10.60
CA GLU A 106 -1.63 19.04 -9.42
C GLU A 106 -2.69 18.57 -8.39
N PRO A 107 -2.36 18.51 -7.09
CA PRO A 107 -3.30 18.08 -6.08
C PRO A 107 -4.40 19.13 -5.89
N ARG A 108 -5.63 18.81 -6.34
CA ARG A 108 -6.83 19.62 -6.07
C ARG A 108 -7.75 18.94 -5.06
N SER A 109 -7.40 19.02 -3.77
CA SER A 109 -8.32 19.06 -2.62
C SER A 109 -7.54 19.06 -1.29
N PRO A 110 -8.03 19.72 -0.23
CA PRO A 110 -7.42 19.65 1.08
C PRO A 110 -7.61 18.26 1.70
N ALA A 111 -6.51 17.68 2.18
CA ALA A 111 -6.50 16.46 2.98
C ALA A 111 -7.29 16.64 4.30
N PRO A 112 -7.81 15.56 4.92
CA PRO A 112 -8.35 15.66 6.28
C PRO A 112 -7.23 16.07 7.24
N ALA A 113 -7.40 17.26 7.82
CA ALA A 113 -6.41 18.04 8.56
C ALA A 113 -5.52 17.20 9.49
N GLY A 114 -4.20 17.35 9.27
CA GLY A 114 -3.09 16.92 10.11
C GLY A 114 -2.02 18.01 10.05
N PRO A 115 -0.98 17.97 10.90
CA PRO A 115 -0.08 19.10 11.16
C PRO A 115 0.52 19.64 9.86
N GLU A 116 0.30 20.93 9.62
CA GLU A 116 0.44 21.62 8.35
C GLU A 116 1.88 21.58 7.79
N ASP A 117 2.88 21.38 8.65
CA ASP A 117 4.28 21.19 8.26
C ASP A 117 4.55 19.91 7.45
N ARG A 118 3.69 18.89 7.57
CA ARG A 118 3.84 17.65 6.78
C ARG A 118 3.37 17.81 5.34
N LEU A 119 2.59 18.85 5.02
CA LEU A 119 2.06 19.07 3.67
C LEU A 119 3.13 19.59 2.70
N SER A 120 4.13 20.35 3.14
CA SER A 120 5.18 20.89 2.25
C SER A 120 6.12 19.80 1.73
N LEU A 121 6.45 18.80 2.58
CA LEU A 121 7.31 17.68 2.17
C LEU A 121 6.58 16.62 1.32
N TRP A 122 5.25 16.62 1.37
CA TRP A 122 4.45 15.54 0.79
C TRP A 122 4.58 15.41 -0.74
N PRO A 123 4.57 16.49 -1.54
CA PRO A 123 4.80 16.43 -2.98
C PRO A 123 6.10 15.71 -3.35
N HIS A 124 7.18 15.94 -2.60
CA HIS A 124 8.45 15.26 -2.83
C HIS A 124 8.40 13.76 -2.50
N VAL A 125 7.70 13.39 -1.42
CA VAL A 125 7.49 11.96 -1.11
C VAL A 125 6.63 11.30 -2.18
N ALA A 126 5.62 12.02 -2.68
CA ALA A 126 4.75 11.59 -3.77
C ALA A 126 5.45 11.54 -5.15
N SER A 127 6.65 12.10 -5.30
CA SER A 127 7.45 11.94 -6.53
C SER A 127 8.42 10.76 -6.47
N LEU A 128 8.65 10.17 -5.28
CA LEU A 128 9.52 9.01 -5.15
C LEU A 128 9.01 7.78 -5.91
N PRO A 129 9.92 6.90 -6.39
CA PRO A 129 9.54 5.59 -6.91
C PRO A 129 8.68 4.80 -5.91
N PRO A 130 7.71 3.99 -6.36
CA PRO A 130 6.71 3.36 -5.49
C PRO A 130 7.30 2.61 -4.29
N ARG A 131 8.37 1.83 -4.50
CA ARG A 131 9.02 1.07 -3.42
C ARG A 131 9.77 1.96 -2.43
N GLN A 132 10.35 3.07 -2.88
CA GLN A 132 10.99 4.05 -2.01
C GLN A 132 9.96 4.77 -1.14
N ARG A 133 8.86 5.22 -1.77
CA ARG A 133 7.73 5.85 -1.08
C ARG A 133 7.13 4.93 -0.02
N ALA A 134 6.86 3.68 -0.37
CA ALA A 134 6.33 2.69 0.57
C ALA A 134 7.23 2.53 1.80
N VAL A 135 8.56 2.47 1.63
CA VAL A 135 9.49 2.39 2.76
C VAL A 135 9.43 3.65 3.64
N ILE A 136 9.32 4.84 3.05
CA ILE A 136 9.20 6.11 3.80
C ILE A 136 7.89 6.16 4.59
N VAL A 137 6.76 5.82 3.96
CA VAL A 137 5.44 5.79 4.61
C VAL A 137 5.44 4.77 5.75
N LEU A 138 5.91 3.54 5.52
CA LEU A 138 5.95 2.53 6.56
C LEU A 138 6.86 2.90 7.74
N ARG A 139 7.99 3.56 7.47
CA ARG A 139 8.97 3.93 8.50
C ARG A 139 8.53 5.15 9.31
N TYR A 140 8.11 6.22 8.66
CA TYR A 140 7.92 7.53 9.31
C TYR A 140 6.46 7.88 9.58
N TYR A 141 5.52 7.28 8.84
CA TYR A 141 4.10 7.49 9.09
C TYR A 141 3.54 6.35 9.94
N GLU A 142 3.78 5.10 9.56
CA GLU A 142 3.33 3.92 10.32
C GLU A 142 4.26 3.52 11.47
N GLN A 143 5.39 4.21 11.64
CA GLN A 143 6.35 4.00 12.74
C GLN A 143 6.90 2.57 12.86
N LEU A 144 7.03 1.86 11.74
CA LEU A 144 7.53 0.49 11.74
C LEU A 144 9.04 0.41 11.81
N THR A 145 9.52 -0.62 12.50
CA THR A 145 10.92 -1.02 12.49
C THR A 145 11.33 -1.57 11.13
N GLU A 146 12.62 -1.57 10.84
CA GLU A 146 13.14 -2.09 9.55
C GLU A 146 12.83 -3.58 9.33
N ARG A 147 12.68 -4.34 10.43
CA ARG A 147 12.29 -5.75 10.41
C ARG A 147 10.82 -5.90 10.00
N GLU A 148 9.93 -5.15 10.62
CA GLU A 148 8.50 -5.18 10.27
C GLU A 148 8.27 -4.72 8.83
N ILE A 149 9.02 -3.70 8.38
CA ILE A 149 8.96 -3.25 6.97
C ILE A 149 9.43 -4.37 6.03
N ALA A 150 10.51 -5.07 6.38
CA ALA A 150 11.01 -6.19 5.60
C ALA A 150 9.96 -7.31 5.48
N ASP A 151 9.25 -7.62 6.58
CA ASP A 151 8.18 -8.62 6.61
C ASP A 151 6.96 -8.18 5.78
N VAL A 152 6.58 -6.90 5.83
CA VAL A 152 5.49 -6.32 5.02
C VAL A 152 5.83 -6.38 3.53
N LEU A 153 7.07 -6.03 3.16
CA LEU A 153 7.53 -5.91 1.77
C LEU A 153 8.07 -7.21 1.16
N GLY A 154 8.20 -8.27 1.97
CA GLY A 154 8.77 -9.56 1.56
C GLY A 154 10.22 -9.43 1.07
N CYS A 155 11.06 -8.66 1.75
CA CYS A 155 12.48 -8.50 1.41
C CYS A 155 13.39 -8.53 2.64
N SER A 156 14.70 -8.41 2.46
CA SER A 156 15.65 -8.36 3.58
C SER A 156 15.68 -6.98 4.25
N THR A 157 16.06 -6.93 5.54
CA THR A 157 16.30 -5.66 6.25
C THR A 157 17.37 -4.80 5.57
N GLY A 158 18.40 -5.42 4.96
CA GLY A 158 19.39 -4.72 4.13
C GLY A 158 18.78 -4.06 2.88
N ASN A 159 17.79 -4.70 2.25
CA ASN A 159 17.04 -4.09 1.15
C ASN A 159 16.23 -2.88 1.63
N VAL A 160 15.61 -2.95 2.81
CA VAL A 160 14.90 -1.82 3.42
C VAL A 160 15.85 -0.66 3.70
N LYS A 161 16.99 -0.90 4.38
CA LYS A 161 18.01 0.11 4.68
C LYS A 161 18.53 0.81 3.43
N SER A 162 18.95 0.05 2.42
CA SER A 162 19.47 0.61 1.17
C SER A 162 18.40 1.39 0.40
N THR A 163 17.14 0.95 0.45
CA THR A 163 16.02 1.66 -0.19
C THR A 163 15.67 2.95 0.55
N ALA A 164 15.64 2.93 1.88
CA ALA A 164 15.45 4.12 2.72
C ALA A 164 16.57 5.15 2.47
N HIS A 165 17.82 4.71 2.41
CA HIS A 165 18.96 5.57 2.11
C HIS A 165 18.81 6.26 0.73
N ARG A 166 18.46 5.50 -0.31
CA ARG A 166 18.20 6.06 -1.65
C ARG A 166 17.04 7.06 -1.65
N ALA A 167 15.95 6.72 -0.96
CA ALA A 167 14.78 7.58 -0.85
C ALA A 167 15.12 8.92 -0.17
N LEU A 168 15.79 8.88 0.98
CA LEU A 168 16.20 10.08 1.71
C LEU A 168 17.19 10.94 0.91
N ARG A 169 18.12 10.32 0.16
CA ARG A 169 19.02 11.05 -0.73
C ARG A 169 18.26 11.76 -1.84
N ALA A 170 17.25 11.11 -2.45
CA ALA A 170 16.41 11.74 -3.46
C ALA A 170 15.62 12.94 -2.89
N LEU A 171 15.01 12.76 -1.72
CA LEU A 171 14.27 13.85 -1.05
C LEU A 171 15.15 15.05 -0.71
N ARG A 172 16.37 14.82 -0.19
CA ARG A 172 17.30 15.92 0.10
C ARG A 172 17.68 16.71 -1.15
N ALA A 173 17.84 16.02 -2.29
CA ALA A 173 18.18 16.68 -3.55
C ALA A 173 17.01 17.52 -4.08
N THR A 174 15.77 17.03 -3.99
CA THR A 174 14.60 17.78 -4.47
C THR A 174 14.27 18.98 -3.58
N VAL A 175 14.32 18.80 -2.26
CA VAL A 175 14.05 19.88 -1.30
C VAL A 175 15.14 20.96 -1.34
N GLY A 176 16.41 20.56 -1.46
CA GLY A 176 17.51 21.53 -1.59
C GLY A 176 17.40 22.38 -2.85
N ALA A 177 17.02 21.77 -3.98
CA ALA A 177 16.86 22.48 -5.24
C ALA A 177 15.72 23.51 -5.24
N GLU A 178 14.66 23.31 -4.45
CA GLU A 178 13.58 24.31 -4.28
C GLU A 178 14.03 25.48 -3.42
N ALA A 179 14.77 25.23 -2.33
CA ALA A 179 15.33 26.28 -1.48
C ALA A 179 16.25 27.22 -2.27
N ASP A 180 17.12 26.66 -3.13
CA ASP A 180 18.03 27.45 -3.98
C ASP A 180 17.27 28.31 -5.03
N GLN A 181 16.10 27.86 -5.48
CA GLN A 181 15.24 28.59 -6.41
C GLN A 181 14.47 29.73 -5.74
N GLU A 182 14.05 29.54 -4.49
CA GLU A 182 13.36 30.57 -3.69
C GLU A 182 14.30 31.71 -3.29
N GLU A 183 15.57 31.41 -2.97
CA GLU A 183 16.60 32.44 -2.67
C GLU A 183 17.06 33.24 -3.90
N SER A 184 16.83 32.72 -5.10
CA SER A 184 17.20 33.37 -6.37
C SER A 184 16.09 34.25 -6.95
N ARG A 185 14.91 34.31 -6.33
CA ARG A 185 13.71 35.03 -6.79
C ARG A 185 13.44 36.28 -5.97
#